data_AF-A0A662BI27-F1
#
_entry.id   AF-A0A662BI27-F1
#
_cell.length_a   1.000
_cell.length_b   1.000
_cell.length_c   1.000
_cell.angle_alpha   90.00
_cell.angle_beta   90.00
_cell.angle_gamma   90.00
#
_symmetry.space_group_name_H-M   'P 1'
#
loop_
_entity.id
_entity.type
_entity.pdbx_description
1 polymer ?
#
loop_
_entity_poly.entity_id
_entity_poly.type
_entity_poly.pdbx_seq_one_letter_code
_entity_poly.pdbx_strand_id
1 'polypeptide(L)'
;MQEEIPAFLDYLDKRKIHTENKSRAWFQPKLIRTEALKKVIEASKPKIVRELEHRLKEMFTQFGNEEIYLSIKDIGEQFFEKNYKTDNDYISRTLKKHFPKVKQYTNKEGKITTKRYKIPFWRQTIDENGTETFVIAYKPAIGYPFVFKANGFFSPEEYQKFENTVSGNMIEYLPF
;
A
#
# COMPACT_ATOMS: atom_id res chain seq x y z
N MET A 1 32.47 -9.85 -47.19
CA MET A 1 32.33 -10.48 -45.86
C MET A 1 33.62 -10.46 -45.03
N GLN A 2 34.83 -10.68 -45.60
CA GLN A 2 36.09 -10.63 -44.83
C GLN A 2 36.45 -9.23 -44.28
N GLU A 3 36.01 -8.15 -44.93
CA GLU A 3 36.32 -6.77 -44.48
C GLU A 3 35.31 -6.19 -43.47
N GLU A 4 34.14 -6.81 -43.32
CA GLU A 4 33.10 -6.29 -42.42
C GLU A 4 33.46 -6.48 -40.94
N ILE A 5 34.13 -7.59 -40.60
CA ILE A 5 34.55 -7.87 -39.22
C ILE A 5 35.61 -6.86 -38.76
N PRO A 6 36.71 -6.59 -39.52
CA PRO A 6 37.67 -5.54 -39.19
C PRO A 6 37.05 -4.15 -39.07
N ALA A 7 36.18 -3.77 -40.02
CA ALA A 7 35.52 -2.46 -39.99
C ALA A 7 34.58 -2.30 -38.78
N PHE A 8 33.89 -3.37 -38.39
CA PHE A 8 33.03 -3.37 -37.19
C PHE A 8 33.83 -3.21 -35.90
N LEU A 9 34.99 -3.87 -35.78
CA LEU A 9 35.87 -3.71 -34.62
C LEU A 9 36.43 -2.29 -34.52
N ASP A 10 36.86 -1.71 -35.65
CA ASP A 10 37.35 -0.32 -35.70
C ASP A 10 36.26 0.68 -35.26
N TYR A 11 35.02 0.44 -35.68
CA TYR A 11 33.87 1.22 -35.24
C TYR A 11 33.60 1.07 -33.73
N LEU A 12 33.63 -0.15 -33.18
CA LEU A 12 33.40 -0.37 -31.75
C LEU A 12 34.47 0.28 -30.88
N ASP A 13 35.73 0.27 -31.31
CA ASP A 13 36.87 0.84 -30.59
C ASP A 13 36.80 2.38 -30.56
N LYS A 14 36.44 3.00 -31.68
CA LYS A 14 36.33 4.47 -31.80
C LYS A 14 34.99 5.03 -31.35
N ARG A 15 34.01 4.18 -31.02
CA ARG A 15 32.68 4.63 -30.64
C ARG A 15 32.70 5.37 -29.32
N LYS A 16 32.19 6.61 -29.34
CA LYS A 16 31.95 7.39 -28.12
C LYS A 16 30.72 6.86 -27.39
N ILE A 17 30.88 6.44 -26.14
CA ILE A 17 29.77 6.04 -25.28
C ILE A 17 29.06 7.32 -24.80
N HIS A 18 27.79 7.48 -25.17
CA HIS A 18 26.99 8.67 -24.83
C HIS A 18 26.56 8.74 -23.35
N THR A 19 26.58 7.61 -22.65
CA THR A 19 26.17 7.51 -21.25
C THR A 19 27.37 7.42 -20.33
N GLU A 20 27.42 8.30 -19.33
CA GLU A 20 28.40 8.23 -18.26
C GLU A 20 28.18 6.97 -17.42
N ASN A 21 29.27 6.32 -17.02
CA ASN A 21 29.23 5.18 -16.12
C ASN A 21 28.85 5.62 -14.71
N LYS A 22 27.57 5.48 -14.36
CA LYS A 22 27.02 5.89 -13.05
C LYS A 22 26.82 4.74 -12.07
N SER A 23 26.99 3.49 -12.49
CA SER A 23 26.78 2.31 -11.65
C SER A 23 27.46 1.07 -12.23
N ARG A 24 27.50 -0.04 -11.49
CA ARG A 24 27.97 -1.34 -12.01
C ARG A 24 27.25 -1.78 -13.30
N ALA A 25 26.01 -1.34 -13.50
CA ALA A 25 25.22 -1.61 -14.71
C ALA A 25 25.45 -0.57 -15.82
N TRP A 26 26.42 0.34 -15.67
CA TRP A 26 26.74 1.48 -16.52
C TRP A 26 25.65 2.57 -16.58
N PHE A 27 24.38 2.18 -16.64
CA PHE A 27 23.24 3.08 -16.66
C PHE A 27 22.79 3.51 -15.26
N GLN A 28 22.24 4.71 -15.18
CA GLN A 28 21.51 5.15 -13.98
C GLN A 28 20.18 4.40 -13.90
N PRO A 29 19.75 3.90 -12.72
CA PRO A 29 18.50 3.13 -12.59
C PRO A 29 17.25 3.84 -13.12
N LYS A 30 17.26 5.18 -13.15
CA LYS A 30 16.16 5.98 -13.71
C LYS A 30 16.01 5.81 -15.23
N LEU A 31 17.11 5.57 -15.96
CA LEU A 31 17.12 5.43 -17.43
C LEU A 31 16.54 4.09 -17.90
N ILE A 32 16.65 3.05 -17.08
CA ILE A 32 16.18 1.69 -17.40
C ILE A 32 14.75 1.43 -16.88
N ARG A 33 14.11 2.42 -16.24
CA ARG A 33 12.74 2.29 -15.75
C ARG A 33 11.75 2.36 -16.90
N THR A 34 11.40 1.19 -17.43
CA THR A 34 10.36 1.01 -18.43
C THR A 34 9.02 0.64 -17.77
N GLU A 35 7.92 0.83 -18.49
CA GLU A 35 6.58 0.37 -18.06
C GLU A 35 6.54 -1.15 -17.82
N ALA A 36 7.25 -1.93 -18.65
CA ALA A 36 7.37 -3.37 -18.47
C ALA A 36 8.07 -3.71 -17.15
N LEU A 37 9.17 -3.02 -16.82
CA LEU A 37 9.88 -3.24 -15.56
C LEU A 37 9.01 -2.89 -14.34
N LYS A 38 8.21 -1.80 -14.41
CA LYS A 38 7.26 -1.46 -13.35
C LYS A 38 6.27 -2.59 -13.10
N LYS A 39 5.66 -3.13 -14.16
CA LYS A 39 4.73 -4.27 -14.08
C LYS A 39 5.37 -5.51 -13.45
N VAL A 40 6.62 -5.82 -13.80
CA VAL A 40 7.36 -6.94 -13.20
C VAL A 40 7.63 -6.72 -11.71
N ILE A 41 8.01 -5.50 -11.31
CA ILE A 41 8.20 -5.15 -9.90
C ILE A 41 6.89 -5.31 -9.13
N GLU A 42 5.78 -4.80 -9.67
CA GLU A 42 4.46 -4.97 -9.07
C GLU A 42 4.06 -6.44 -8.98
N ALA A 43 4.32 -7.23 -10.03
CA ALA A 43 4.08 -8.67 -10.13
C ALA A 43 5.01 -9.55 -9.28
N SER A 44 6.12 -9.01 -8.78
CA SER A 44 7.04 -9.69 -7.83
C SER A 44 6.82 -9.30 -6.37
N LYS A 45 5.98 -8.30 -6.07
CA LYS A 45 5.59 -7.97 -4.69
C LYS A 45 5.06 -9.21 -3.94
N PRO A 46 5.42 -9.41 -2.66
CA PRO A 46 4.88 -10.50 -1.85
C PRO A 46 3.35 -10.47 -1.80
N LYS A 47 2.71 -11.64 -1.79
CA LYS A 47 1.23 -11.77 -1.74
C LYS A 47 0.63 -10.98 -0.57
N ILE A 48 1.23 -11.09 0.61
CA ILE A 48 0.82 -10.38 1.83
C ILE A 48 0.79 -8.85 1.63
N VAL A 49 1.74 -8.28 0.88
CA VAL A 49 1.81 -6.85 0.62
C VAL A 49 0.67 -6.43 -0.28
N ARG A 50 0.39 -7.19 -1.34
CA ARG A 50 -0.73 -6.91 -2.25
C ARG A 50 -2.07 -7.01 -1.54
N GLU A 51 -2.24 -8.05 -0.73
CA GLU A 51 -3.46 -8.26 0.04
C GLU A 51 -3.68 -7.12 1.03
N LEU A 52 -2.63 -6.68 1.74
CA LEU A 52 -2.70 -5.55 2.65
C LEU A 52 -2.96 -4.21 1.93
N GLU A 53 -2.30 -3.95 0.79
CA GLU A 53 -2.58 -2.76 -0.06
C GLU A 53 -4.04 -2.73 -0.50
N HIS A 54 -4.56 -3.86 -0.99
CA HIS A 54 -5.92 -3.98 -1.49
C HIS A 54 -6.94 -3.77 -0.36
N ARG A 55 -6.79 -4.50 0.76
CA ARG A 55 -7.69 -4.42 1.90
C ARG A 55 -7.73 -3.03 2.52
N LEU A 56 -6.58 -2.36 2.64
CA LEU A 56 -6.55 -0.98 3.15
C LEU A 56 -7.25 -0.01 2.19
N LYS A 57 -7.05 -0.15 0.87
CA LYS A 57 -7.78 0.66 -0.12
C LYS A 57 -9.29 0.45 -0.02
N GLU A 58 -9.73 -0.80 0.11
CA GLU A 58 -11.15 -1.13 0.33
C GLU A 58 -11.68 -0.45 1.60
N MET A 59 -10.98 -0.60 2.74
CA MET A 59 -11.39 0.03 3.99
C MET A 59 -11.48 1.56 3.88
N PHE A 60 -10.49 2.21 3.29
CA PHE A 60 -10.53 3.66 3.09
C PHE A 60 -11.74 4.05 2.24
N THR A 61 -11.97 3.37 1.13
CA THR A 61 -13.08 3.68 0.21
C THR A 61 -14.45 3.45 0.85
N GLN A 62 -14.61 2.36 1.61
CA GLN A 62 -15.88 1.99 2.22
C GLN A 62 -16.25 2.88 3.41
N PHE A 63 -15.28 3.22 4.26
CA PHE A 63 -15.54 3.93 5.52
C PHE A 63 -15.22 5.43 5.47
N GLY A 64 -14.57 5.91 4.42
CA GLY A 64 -14.27 7.34 4.23
C GLY A 64 -13.26 7.91 5.23
N ASN A 65 -12.57 7.08 6.01
CA ASN A 65 -11.58 7.54 6.98
C ASN A 65 -10.29 7.98 6.30
N GLU A 66 -9.78 9.19 6.58
CA GLU A 66 -8.48 9.62 6.05
C GLU A 66 -7.30 8.88 6.71
N GLU A 67 -7.46 8.53 7.99
CA GLU A 67 -6.46 7.81 8.79
C GLU A 67 -7.08 6.60 9.47
N ILE A 68 -6.41 5.45 9.33
CA ILE A 68 -6.76 4.21 10.01
C ILE A 68 -5.58 3.79 10.91
N TYR A 69 -5.91 3.37 12.13
CA TYR A 69 -4.95 2.90 13.12
C TYR A 69 -5.12 1.40 13.29
N LEU A 70 -4.06 0.62 13.09
CA LEU A 70 -4.10 -0.83 13.29
C LEU A 70 -2.79 -1.32 13.92
N SER A 71 -2.89 -2.17 14.94
CA SER A 71 -1.73 -2.89 15.48
C SER A 71 -1.39 -4.10 14.60
N ILE A 72 -0.21 -4.69 14.78
CA ILE A 72 0.18 -5.93 14.07
C ILE A 72 -0.85 -7.04 14.31
N LYS A 73 -1.34 -7.14 15.55
CA LYS A 73 -2.35 -8.12 15.93
C LYS A 73 -3.66 -7.86 15.18
N ASP A 74 -4.12 -6.62 15.13
CA ASP A 74 -5.36 -6.29 14.40
C ASP A 74 -5.20 -6.49 12.89
N ILE A 75 -4.01 -6.26 12.33
CA ILE A 75 -3.73 -6.55 10.91
C ILE A 75 -3.84 -8.06 10.66
N GLY A 76 -3.27 -8.86 11.56
CA GLY A 76 -3.42 -10.32 11.58
C GLY A 76 -4.88 -10.75 11.60
N GLU A 77 -5.64 -10.22 12.56
CA GLU A 77 -7.05 -10.54 12.77
C GLU A 77 -7.95 -9.99 11.66
N GLN A 78 -7.74 -8.79 11.12
CA GLN A 78 -8.66 -8.20 10.13
C GLN A 78 -8.44 -8.76 8.73
N PHE A 79 -7.20 -9.11 8.38
CA PHE A 79 -6.86 -9.44 6.99
C PHE A 79 -6.48 -10.90 6.78
N PHE A 80 -6.09 -11.64 7.83
CA PHE A 80 -5.49 -12.97 7.69
C PHE A 80 -6.20 -14.08 8.51
N GLU A 81 -7.46 -13.90 8.93
CA GLU A 81 -8.23 -14.83 9.80
C GLU A 81 -8.13 -16.32 9.41
N LYS A 82 -7.91 -16.65 8.13
CA LYS A 82 -7.81 -18.04 7.62
C LYS A 82 -6.38 -18.57 7.39
N ASN A 83 -5.34 -17.74 7.53
CA ASN A 83 -3.93 -18.11 7.35
C ASN A 83 -3.16 -17.98 8.68
N TYR A 84 -3.50 -18.85 9.64
CA TYR A 84 -3.12 -18.83 11.07
C TYR A 84 -1.61 -19.02 11.37
N LYS A 85 -0.71 -18.76 10.42
CA LYS A 85 0.75 -18.93 10.58
C LYS A 85 1.59 -17.76 10.08
N THR A 86 0.97 -16.61 9.82
CA THR A 86 1.77 -15.42 9.53
C THR A 86 2.33 -14.89 10.85
N ASP A 87 3.62 -15.08 11.06
CA ASP A 87 4.33 -14.56 12.22
C ASP A 87 4.13 -13.04 12.32
N ASN A 88 3.73 -12.53 13.50
CA ASN A 88 3.64 -11.11 13.78
C ASN A 88 4.96 -10.39 13.44
N ASP A 89 6.09 -11.06 13.62
CA ASP A 89 7.40 -10.56 13.21
C ASP A 89 7.52 -10.43 11.69
N TYR A 90 7.01 -11.39 10.92
CA TYR A 90 6.98 -11.30 9.46
C TYR A 90 6.10 -10.12 8.99
N ILE A 91 4.95 -9.90 9.61
CA ILE A 91 4.10 -8.73 9.33
C ILE A 91 4.85 -7.44 9.64
N SER A 92 5.49 -7.35 10.82
CA SER A 92 6.29 -6.20 11.25
C SER A 92 7.42 -5.87 10.26
N ARG A 93 8.20 -6.90 9.86
CA ARG A 93 9.29 -6.74 8.88
C ARG A 93 8.78 -6.34 7.50
N THR A 94 7.69 -6.97 7.06
CA THR A 94 7.07 -6.67 5.76
C THR A 94 6.55 -5.24 5.72
N LEU A 95 5.86 -4.78 6.77
CA LEU A 95 5.37 -3.41 6.88
C LEU A 95 6.51 -2.40 6.80
N LYS A 96 7.56 -2.58 7.61
CA LYS A 96 8.72 -1.68 7.61
C LYS A 96 9.46 -1.66 6.27
N LYS A 97 9.52 -2.78 5.56
CA LYS A 97 10.25 -2.91 4.28
C LYS A 97 9.47 -2.33 3.09
N HIS A 98 8.17 -2.62 3.01
CA HIS A 98 7.36 -2.29 1.82
C HIS A 98 6.54 -1.01 1.99
N PHE A 99 6.31 -0.54 3.22
CA PHE A 99 5.52 0.65 3.51
C PHE A 99 6.30 1.69 4.33
N PRO A 100 7.35 2.33 3.75
CA PRO A 100 8.20 3.27 4.48
C PRO A 100 7.45 4.55 4.93
N LYS A 101 6.32 4.86 4.30
CA LYS A 101 5.45 5.99 4.69
C LYS A 101 4.61 5.70 5.94
N VAL A 102 4.38 4.41 6.25
CA VAL A 102 3.58 3.98 7.39
C VAL A 102 4.48 3.94 8.61
N LYS A 103 4.15 4.74 9.62
CA LYS A 103 4.92 4.84 10.87
C LYS A 103 4.08 4.38 12.05
N GLN A 104 4.74 3.91 13.10
CA GLN A 104 4.09 3.66 14.37
C GLN A 104 3.68 4.97 15.01
N TYR A 105 2.57 4.94 15.75
CA TYR A 105 2.10 6.09 16.49
C TYR A 105 3.12 6.50 17.57
N THR A 106 3.47 7.78 17.57
CA THR A 106 4.37 8.38 18.56
C THR A 106 3.65 9.46 19.36
N ASN A 107 4.04 9.62 20.61
CA ASN A 107 3.56 10.74 21.43
C ASN A 107 4.22 12.07 20.99
N LYS A 108 3.83 13.18 21.62
CA LYS A 108 4.42 14.51 21.40
C LYS A 108 5.95 14.54 21.57
N GLU A 109 6.50 13.66 22.39
CA GLU A 109 7.95 13.49 22.63
C GLU A 109 8.67 12.59 21.61
N GLY A 110 7.97 12.08 20.59
CA GLY A 110 8.56 11.19 19.57
C GLY A 110 8.76 9.74 20.00
N LYS A 111 8.40 9.36 21.23
CA LYS A 111 8.43 7.97 21.70
C LYS A 111 7.22 7.19 21.21
N ILE A 112 7.44 5.95 20.77
CA ILE A 112 6.37 5.02 20.41
C ILE A 112 5.54 4.72 21.67
N THR A 113 4.22 4.87 21.57
CA THR A 113 3.33 4.71 22.73
C THR A 113 2.03 4.02 22.32
N THR A 114 1.27 3.57 23.31
CA THR A 114 -0.03 2.97 23.05
C THR A 114 -1.07 4.03 22.73
N LYS A 115 -2.03 3.69 21.86
CA LYS A 115 -3.18 4.53 21.53
C LYS A 115 -4.45 3.70 21.56
N ARG A 116 -5.53 4.28 22.08
CA ARG A 116 -6.89 3.76 21.89
C ARG A 116 -7.42 4.26 20.56
N TYR A 117 -7.92 3.37 19.72
CA TYR A 117 -8.46 3.68 18.41
C TYR A 117 -9.71 2.83 18.13
N LYS A 118 -10.37 3.17 17.02
CA LYS A 118 -11.60 2.56 16.55
C LYS A 118 -11.33 1.96 15.17
N ILE A 119 -11.66 0.69 15.00
CA ILE A 119 -11.56 0.01 13.71
C ILE A 119 -12.97 -0.02 13.10
N PRO A 120 -13.19 0.57 11.93
CA PRO A 120 -14.48 0.52 11.28
C PRO A 120 -14.76 -0.89 10.73
N PHE A 121 -16.00 -1.33 10.84
CA PHE A 121 -16.47 -2.59 10.26
C PHE A 121 -17.97 -2.50 9.93
N TRP A 122 -18.41 -3.31 8.98
CA TRP A 122 -19.84 -3.45 8.69
C TRP A 122 -20.53 -4.28 9.77
N ARG A 123 -21.58 -3.72 10.38
CA ARG A 123 -22.45 -4.43 11.31
C ARG A 123 -23.79 -4.65 10.64
N GLN A 124 -24.21 -5.90 10.59
CA GLN A 124 -25.56 -6.26 10.19
C GLN A 124 -26.54 -5.91 11.33
N THR A 125 -27.59 -5.18 11.00
CA THR A 125 -28.70 -4.85 11.87
C THR A 125 -30.00 -5.27 11.21
N ILE A 126 -30.99 -5.64 12.02
CA ILE A 126 -32.31 -5.99 11.53
C ILE A 126 -33.23 -4.86 11.99
N ASP A 127 -33.87 -4.19 11.05
CA ASP A 127 -34.84 -3.15 11.36
C ASP A 127 -36.14 -3.75 11.90
N GLU A 128 -37.01 -2.93 12.49
CA GLU A 128 -38.29 -3.36 13.08
C GLU A 128 -39.20 -4.11 12.08
N ASN A 129 -38.99 -3.89 10.77
CA ASN A 129 -39.70 -4.54 9.68
C ASN A 129 -39.06 -5.87 9.21
N GLY A 130 -38.02 -6.37 9.89
CA GLY A 130 -37.31 -7.60 9.53
C GLY A 130 -36.38 -7.47 8.33
N THR A 131 -36.10 -6.24 7.86
CA THR A 131 -35.15 -5.98 6.78
C THR A 131 -33.72 -5.95 7.32
N GLU A 132 -32.81 -6.67 6.66
CA GLU A 132 -31.40 -6.66 7.00
C GLU A 132 -30.72 -5.43 6.38
N THR A 133 -30.13 -4.59 7.23
CA THR A 133 -29.35 -3.42 6.83
C THR A 133 -27.92 -3.52 7.34
N PHE A 134 -26.99 -2.91 6.63
CA PHE A 134 -25.59 -2.82 7.04
C PHE A 134 -25.27 -1.41 7.47
N VAL A 135 -24.90 -1.25 8.74
CA VAL A 135 -24.49 0.03 9.31
C VAL A 135 -22.99 0.01 9.61
N ILE A 136 -22.34 1.16 9.41
CA ILE A 136 -20.94 1.31 9.80
C ILE A 136 -20.88 1.33 11.34
N ALA A 137 -20.13 0.37 11.89
CA ALA A 137 -19.86 0.28 13.31
C ALA A 137 -18.36 0.38 13.59
N TYR A 138 -18.01 0.63 14.84
CA TYR A 138 -16.63 0.81 15.28
C TYR A 138 -16.28 -0.15 16.40
N LYS A 139 -15.24 -0.96 16.19
CA LYS A 139 -14.69 -1.85 17.22
C LYS A 139 -13.60 -1.10 17.98
N PRO A 140 -13.70 -0.94 19.30
CA PRO A 140 -12.63 -0.32 20.09
C PRO A 140 -11.43 -1.26 20.18
N ALA A 141 -10.23 -0.69 20.04
CA ALA A 141 -8.96 -1.40 20.17
C ALA A 141 -7.92 -0.54 20.90
N ILE A 142 -6.92 -1.20 21.50
CA ILE A 142 -5.80 -0.55 22.17
C ILE A 142 -4.51 -1.32 21.85
N GLY A 143 -3.45 -0.59 21.54
CA GLY A 143 -2.15 -1.21 21.24
C GLY A 143 -1.14 -0.17 20.77
N TYR A 144 -0.11 -0.65 20.08
CA TYR A 144 0.90 0.16 19.39
C TYR A 144 0.58 0.21 17.89
N PRO A 145 -0.36 1.06 17.46
CA PRO A 145 -0.82 1.03 16.08
C PRO A 145 0.20 1.64 15.13
N PHE A 146 0.19 1.12 13.91
CA PHE A 146 0.68 1.83 12.74
C PHE A 146 -0.38 2.81 12.25
N VAL A 147 0.06 3.96 11.75
CA VAL A 147 -0.80 5.00 11.19
C VAL A 147 -0.81 4.85 9.68
N PHE A 148 -1.95 4.44 9.15
CA PHE A 148 -2.20 4.31 7.72
C PHE A 148 -2.96 5.54 7.24
N LYS A 149 -2.43 6.26 6.26
CA LYS A 149 -3.05 7.45 5.68
C LYS A 149 -3.51 7.17 4.25
N ALA A 150 -4.72 7.55 3.88
CA ALA A 150 -5.29 7.30 2.55
C ALA A 150 -4.39 7.79 1.40
N ASN A 151 -3.83 9.01 1.49
CA ASN A 151 -2.89 9.60 0.51
C ASN A 151 -1.64 8.70 0.24
N GLY A 152 -1.27 7.84 1.20
CA GLY A 152 -0.16 6.91 1.02
C GLY A 152 -0.45 5.75 0.05
N PHE A 153 -1.74 5.43 -0.19
CA PHE A 153 -2.18 4.23 -0.88
C PHE A 153 -2.84 4.51 -2.23
N PHE A 154 -3.52 5.63 -2.39
CA PHE A 154 -4.16 6.02 -3.65
C PHE A 154 -3.19 6.71 -4.61
N SER A 155 -3.44 6.58 -5.92
CA SER A 155 -2.82 7.48 -6.91
C SER A 155 -3.34 8.92 -6.68
N PRO A 156 -2.64 9.97 -7.14
CA PRO A 156 -3.13 11.35 -6.99
C PRO A 156 -4.55 11.56 -7.53
N GLU A 157 -4.88 10.91 -8.65
CA GLU A 157 -6.21 10.98 -9.29
C GLU A 157 -7.27 10.19 -8.49
N GLU A 158 -6.90 8.99 -8.01
CA GLU A 158 -7.77 8.18 -7.14
C GLU A 158 -8.06 8.90 -5.81
N TYR A 159 -7.04 9.58 -5.28
CA TYR A 159 -7.16 10.30 -4.02
C TYR A 159 -8.08 11.51 -4.13
N GLN A 160 -8.03 12.26 -5.25
CA GLN A 160 -8.99 13.34 -5.48
C GLN A 160 -10.44 12.81 -5.55
N LYS A 161 -10.65 11.66 -6.20
CA LYS A 161 -11.97 11.01 -6.19
C LYS A 161 -12.39 10.63 -4.79
N PHE A 162 -11.48 10.05 -4.01
CA PHE A 162 -11.71 9.73 -2.59
C PHE A 162 -12.08 10.98 -1.77
N GLU A 163 -11.32 12.07 -1.87
CA GLU A 163 -11.61 13.32 -1.17
C GLU A 163 -12.95 13.92 -1.59
N ASN A 164 -13.28 13.86 -2.88
CA ASN A 164 -14.58 14.31 -3.38
C ASN A 164 -15.73 13.44 -2.86
N THR A 165 -15.53 12.12 -2.76
CA THR A 165 -16.51 11.20 -2.17
C THR A 165 -16.69 11.44 -0.68
N VAL A 166 -15.61 11.66 0.06
CA VAL A 166 -15.67 11.97 1.51
C VAL A 166 -16.31 13.34 1.75
N SER A 167 -15.99 14.33 0.92
CA SER A 167 -16.54 15.69 1.04
C SER A 167 -17.99 15.77 0.52
N GLY A 168 -18.35 14.93 -0.44
CA GLY A 168 -19.69 14.86 -1.05
C GLY A 168 -20.66 13.95 -0.30
N ASN A 169 -20.18 12.90 0.38
CA ASN A 169 -21.02 12.01 1.17
C ASN A 169 -21.24 12.55 2.58
N MET A 170 -22.15 13.52 2.68
CA MET A 170 -23.16 13.45 3.74
C MET A 170 -24.11 12.28 3.39
N ILE A 171 -23.63 11.06 3.60
CA ILE A 171 -24.35 9.77 3.64
C ILE A 171 -25.46 9.58 2.58
N GLU A 172 -25.13 8.98 1.44
CA GLU A 172 -26.09 8.11 0.75
C GLU A 172 -25.50 6.71 0.63
N TYR A 173 -26.11 5.79 1.37
CA TYR A 173 -25.84 4.36 1.35
C TYR A 173 -26.05 3.83 -0.07
N LEU A 174 -25.08 3.07 -0.58
CA LEU A 174 -25.37 2.09 -1.62
C LEU A 174 -25.88 0.83 -0.93
N PRO A 175 -27.18 0.50 -1.00
CA PRO A 175 -27.60 -0.88 -0.75
C PRO A 175 -27.04 -1.75 -1.89
N PHE A 176 -26.46 -2.89 -1.54
CA PHE A 176 -26.22 -3.97 -2.49
C PHE A 176 -27.53 -4.66 -2.83
#